data_AF-A0A442GFJ1-F1
#
_entry.id   AF-A0A442GFJ1-F1
#
_cell.length_a   1.000
_cell.length_b   1.000
_cell.length_c   1.000
_cell.angle_alpha   90.00
_cell.angle_beta   90.00
_cell.angle_gamma   90.00
#
_symmetry.space_group_name_H-M   'P 1'
#
loop_
_entity.id
_entity.type
_entity.pdbx_description
1 polymer ?
#
loop_
_entity_poly.entity_id
_entity_poly.type
_entity_poly.pdbx_seq_one_letter_code
_entity_poly.pdbx_strand_id
1 'polypeptide(L)'
;MIENRPKHLTAQDGYNRFPSEPFSVAFENLPPLLRACLAPVGGVQPITGAMFRAAGTILRDKPSEGEIEMFRAAGTQFQMISMVASIAHLKRNGGPPHAVPYALTLLPASKRGKVDPCSIDYIANVIGGRADSDDSCYTGFDPFCGDWGMYGSLSLFTQTGYNGHLDELGIVVGRYYIPLQYDAADVVETPLGFDNPRLEEKYAKHRGRLLYTPFKKVEARPLWGLDSPIELFLFQELLRRGHEPEPQVLFTTDGKCHASLYHLWKDIEFRHMPQTVTVSDFYFPKQKLAVFCDSNAFHRSPKAQAKDQAIDEKLKAAGYRSVRIQGRSIVKNLKQAADLVEDSL
;
A
#
# COMPACT_ATOMS: atom_id res chain seq x y z
N MET A 1 2.59 12.18 -12.17
CA MET A 1 1.40 12.93 -11.68
C MET A 1 0.19 12.28 -12.30
N ILE A 2 -0.87 12.08 -11.53
CA ILE A 2 -2.00 11.25 -11.94
C ILE A 2 -2.77 11.94 -13.08
N GLU A 3 -2.81 11.32 -14.26
CA GLU A 3 -3.44 11.92 -15.44
C GLU A 3 -4.89 11.49 -15.64
N ASN A 4 -5.60 12.18 -16.56
CA ASN A 4 -6.94 11.80 -17.03
C ASN A 4 -8.04 11.82 -15.97
N ARG A 5 -7.92 12.71 -14.97
CA ARG A 5 -8.96 12.94 -13.95
C ARG A 5 -10.31 13.29 -14.58
N PRO A 6 -11.41 12.63 -14.19
CA PRO A 6 -12.74 12.97 -14.66
C PRO A 6 -13.12 14.40 -14.25
N LYS A 7 -13.74 15.15 -15.17
CA LYS A 7 -14.24 16.51 -14.86
C LYS A 7 -15.21 16.54 -13.68
N HIS A 8 -15.98 15.46 -13.50
CA HIS A 8 -16.88 15.34 -12.36
C HIS A 8 -16.13 15.41 -11.04
N LEU A 9 -15.00 14.70 -10.94
CA LEU A 9 -14.17 14.63 -9.75
C LEU A 9 -13.49 15.98 -9.47
N THR A 10 -12.92 16.61 -10.50
CA THR A 10 -12.27 17.94 -10.34
C THR A 10 -13.25 19.07 -10.06
N ALA A 11 -14.54 18.89 -10.31
CA ALA A 11 -15.57 19.86 -9.93
C ALA A 11 -16.07 19.69 -8.49
N GLN A 12 -15.67 18.64 -7.78
CA GLN A 12 -16.11 18.39 -6.40
C GLN A 12 -15.39 19.32 -5.41
N ASP A 13 -16.16 19.82 -4.44
CA ASP A 13 -15.62 20.66 -3.38
C ASP A 13 -14.58 19.89 -2.55
N GLY A 14 -13.43 20.54 -2.33
CA GLY A 14 -12.33 19.98 -1.54
C GLY A 14 -11.40 19.03 -2.28
N TYR A 15 -11.75 18.52 -3.46
CA TYR A 15 -10.89 17.58 -4.19
C TYR A 15 -9.58 18.23 -4.70
N ASN A 16 -9.66 19.47 -5.21
CA ASN A 16 -8.50 20.24 -5.69
C ASN A 16 -7.81 21.04 -4.58
N ARG A 17 -7.85 20.55 -3.34
CA ARG A 17 -7.24 21.23 -2.21
C ARG A 17 -6.52 20.23 -1.32
N PHE A 18 -5.33 20.61 -0.89
CA PHE A 18 -4.68 19.92 0.22
C PHE A 18 -5.50 20.08 1.50
N PRO A 19 -5.45 19.09 2.42
CA PRO A 19 -6.10 19.21 3.72
C PRO A 19 -5.61 20.45 4.46
N SER A 20 -6.52 21.25 5.00
CA SER A 20 -6.19 22.47 5.76
C SER A 20 -6.33 22.31 7.27
N GLU A 21 -6.83 21.16 7.73
CA GLU A 21 -7.03 20.83 9.15
C GLU A 21 -6.32 19.51 9.49
N PRO A 22 -6.00 19.25 10.77
CA PRO A 22 -5.45 17.98 11.20
C PRO A 22 -6.39 16.80 10.92
N PHE A 23 -5.85 15.66 10.52
CA PHE A 23 -6.59 14.43 10.24
C PHE A 23 -5.77 13.22 10.66
N SER A 24 -6.42 12.07 10.83
CA SER A 24 -5.75 10.79 11.08
C SER A 24 -5.87 9.86 9.88
N VAL A 25 -4.84 9.08 9.58
CA VAL A 25 -4.92 8.04 8.54
C VAL A 25 -5.68 6.83 9.08
N ALA A 26 -6.73 6.40 8.38
CA ALA A 26 -7.58 5.27 8.72
C ALA A 26 -6.86 3.94 8.41
N PHE A 27 -5.84 3.59 9.19
CA PHE A 27 -5.08 2.35 9.04
C PHE A 27 -5.96 1.10 9.20
N GLU A 28 -7.07 1.22 9.92
CA GLU A 28 -8.10 0.20 10.06
C GLU A 28 -8.66 -0.30 8.71
N ASN A 29 -8.53 0.49 7.64
CA ASN A 29 -8.94 0.12 6.28
C ASN A 29 -7.95 -0.83 5.58
N LEU A 30 -6.72 -0.97 6.07
CA LEU A 30 -5.78 -1.96 5.55
C LEU A 30 -6.17 -3.38 5.99
N PRO A 31 -5.91 -4.42 5.19
CA PRO A 31 -6.13 -5.80 5.61
C PRO A 31 -5.40 -6.13 6.93
N PRO A 32 -6.03 -6.80 7.92
CA PRO A 32 -5.44 -7.01 9.25
C PRO A 32 -4.07 -7.68 9.24
N LEU A 33 -3.87 -8.73 8.43
CA LEU A 33 -2.56 -9.39 8.31
C LEU A 33 -1.51 -8.53 7.61
N LEU A 34 -1.91 -7.58 6.75
CA LEU A 34 -0.97 -6.59 6.22
C LEU A 34 -0.53 -5.63 7.33
N ARG A 35 -1.46 -5.16 8.19
CA ARG A 35 -1.09 -4.35 9.35
C ARG A 35 -0.14 -5.08 10.29
N ALA A 36 -0.44 -6.34 10.61
CA ALA A 36 0.41 -7.17 11.47
C ALA A 36 1.81 -7.36 10.85
N CYS A 37 1.88 -7.53 9.52
CA CYS A 37 3.13 -7.55 8.78
C CYS A 37 3.90 -6.23 8.95
N LEU A 38 3.25 -5.08 8.85
CA LEU A 38 3.95 -3.79 8.91
C LEU A 38 4.30 -3.34 10.34
N ALA A 39 3.58 -3.83 11.36
CA ALA A 39 3.77 -3.43 12.76
C ALA A 39 5.23 -3.50 13.28
N PRO A 40 6.02 -4.56 13.03
CA PRO A 40 7.40 -4.64 13.48
C PRO A 40 8.41 -3.88 12.60
N VAL A 41 7.96 -3.19 11.53
CA VAL A 41 8.85 -2.53 10.57
C VAL A 41 9.22 -1.13 11.09
N GLY A 42 10.31 -1.07 11.84
CA GLY A 42 10.92 0.16 12.35
C GLY A 42 12.43 -0.02 12.53
N GLY A 43 13.17 1.09 12.62
CA GLY A 43 14.62 1.05 12.81
C GLY A 43 15.38 0.32 11.71
N VAL A 44 16.45 -0.39 12.09
CA VAL A 44 17.24 -1.22 11.17
C VAL A 44 16.52 -2.55 10.92
N GLN A 45 16.30 -2.88 9.65
CA GLN A 45 15.60 -4.09 9.20
C GLN A 45 16.35 -4.73 8.03
N PRO A 46 16.34 -6.06 7.85
CA PRO A 46 15.75 -7.03 8.76
C PRO A 46 16.53 -7.12 10.07
N ILE A 47 15.81 -7.50 11.13
CA ILE A 47 16.46 -7.91 12.38
C ILE A 47 17.23 -9.22 12.16
N THR A 48 18.47 -9.26 12.61
CA THR A 48 19.31 -10.47 12.54
C THR A 48 19.76 -10.96 13.92
N GLY A 49 20.16 -12.22 14.02
CA GLY A 49 20.75 -12.78 15.23
C GLY A 49 22.01 -12.00 15.68
N ALA A 50 22.80 -11.49 14.73
CA ALA A 50 23.95 -10.64 15.02
C ALA A 50 23.54 -9.34 15.72
N MET A 51 22.46 -8.71 15.29
CA MET A 51 21.93 -7.50 15.95
C MET A 51 21.51 -7.79 17.40
N PHE A 52 20.81 -8.90 17.66
CA PHE A 52 20.43 -9.29 19.02
C PHE A 52 21.65 -9.50 19.94
N ARG A 53 22.70 -10.14 19.42
CA ARG A 53 23.96 -10.36 20.15
C ARG A 53 24.65 -9.03 20.45
N ALA A 54 24.69 -8.13 19.47
CA ALA A 54 25.29 -6.80 19.62
C ALA A 54 24.52 -5.91 20.60
N ALA A 55 23.19 -5.98 20.60
CA ALA A 55 22.33 -5.15 21.46
C ALA A 55 22.20 -5.66 22.91
N GLY A 56 22.69 -6.86 23.22
CA GLY A 56 22.58 -7.42 24.56
C GLY A 56 21.15 -7.78 24.97
N THR A 57 20.34 -8.30 24.03
CA THR A 57 18.97 -8.89 24.14
C THR A 57 17.77 -8.02 23.77
N ILE A 58 17.83 -6.69 23.86
CA ILE A 58 16.68 -5.82 23.53
C ILE A 58 17.01 -4.95 22.33
N LEU A 59 16.25 -5.11 21.26
CA LEU A 59 16.30 -4.24 20.10
C LEU A 59 15.27 -3.11 20.22
N ARG A 60 15.63 -1.95 19.69
CA ARG A 60 14.79 -0.75 19.61
C ARG A 60 14.96 -0.15 18.22
N ASP A 61 14.06 0.75 17.82
CA ASP A 61 14.21 1.44 16.54
C ASP A 61 15.53 2.20 16.47
N LYS A 62 15.90 2.88 17.56
CA LYS A 62 17.22 3.48 17.70
C LYS A 62 18.25 2.39 17.99
N PRO A 63 19.29 2.23 17.14
CA PRO A 63 20.30 1.22 17.36
C PRO A 63 21.06 1.48 18.67
N SER A 64 21.39 0.41 19.37
CA SER A 64 22.26 0.42 20.55
C SER A 64 23.72 0.71 20.19
N GLU A 65 24.55 1.09 21.17
CA GLU A 65 26.00 1.29 20.95
C GLU A 65 26.69 0.05 20.38
N GLY A 66 26.27 -1.16 20.81
CA GLY A 66 26.82 -2.41 20.28
C GLY A 66 26.43 -2.65 18.82
N GLU A 67 25.19 -2.35 18.42
CA GLU A 67 24.78 -2.39 17.01
C GLU A 67 25.53 -1.36 16.17
N ILE A 68 25.71 -0.15 16.71
CA ILE A 68 26.46 0.91 16.06
C ILE A 68 27.90 0.47 15.81
N GLU A 69 28.59 -0.07 16.82
CA GLU A 69 29.95 -0.58 16.69
C GLU A 69 30.03 -1.73 15.67
N MET A 70 29.10 -2.69 15.74
CA MET A 70 29.02 -3.83 14.81
C MET A 70 28.93 -3.36 13.35
N PHE A 71 27.97 -2.49 13.04
CA PHE A 71 27.78 -2.00 11.68
C PHE A 71 28.89 -1.05 11.22
N ARG A 72 29.46 -0.26 12.14
CA ARG A 72 30.59 0.62 11.85
C ARG A 72 31.84 -0.19 11.50
N ALA A 73 32.15 -1.22 12.27
CA ALA A 73 33.28 -2.12 12.02
C ALA A 73 33.13 -2.88 10.69
N ALA A 74 31.90 -3.26 10.32
CA ALA A 74 31.60 -3.89 9.04
C ALA A 74 31.56 -2.92 7.85
N GLY A 75 31.62 -1.60 8.08
CA GLY A 75 31.47 -0.59 7.02
C GLY A 75 30.10 -0.61 6.34
N THR A 76 29.07 -1.13 7.01
CA THR A 76 27.74 -1.34 6.41
C THR A 76 27.10 -0.01 6.02
N GLN A 77 26.56 0.03 4.79
CA GLN A 77 25.75 1.12 4.28
C GLN A 77 24.28 0.71 4.27
N PHE A 78 23.39 1.68 4.40
CA PHE A 78 21.95 1.47 4.51
C PHE A 78 21.17 2.31 3.51
N GLN A 79 19.97 1.87 3.18
CA GLN A 79 18.96 2.69 2.51
C GLN A 79 17.83 3.00 3.48
N MET A 80 17.53 4.28 3.66
CA MET A 80 16.29 4.69 4.34
C MET A 80 15.13 4.44 3.38
N ILE A 81 14.11 3.72 3.85
CA ILE A 81 12.88 3.48 3.12
C ILE A 81 11.74 4.19 3.84
N SER A 82 10.96 4.96 3.08
CA SER A 82 9.71 5.56 3.55
C SER A 82 8.54 4.68 3.15
N MET A 83 7.66 4.41 4.10
CA MET A 83 6.32 3.88 3.83
C MET A 83 5.39 5.06 3.59
N VAL A 84 4.79 5.13 2.41
CA VAL A 84 4.00 6.28 1.96
C VAL A 84 2.55 5.86 1.74
N ALA A 85 1.62 6.45 2.50
CA ALA A 85 0.18 6.27 2.33
C ALA A 85 -0.38 7.37 1.42
N SER A 86 -1.09 6.98 0.36
CA SER A 86 -1.78 7.91 -0.56
C SER A 86 -3.26 7.97 -0.22
N ILE A 87 -3.84 9.17 -0.21
CA ILE A 87 -5.18 9.42 0.37
C ILE A 87 -6.23 9.62 -0.71
N ALA A 88 -7.33 8.86 -0.65
CA ALA A 88 -8.43 8.99 -1.62
C ALA A 88 -9.51 9.96 -1.14
N HIS A 89 -9.80 9.96 0.17
CA HIS A 89 -10.93 10.70 0.71
C HIS A 89 -10.70 11.10 2.16
N LEU A 90 -11.28 12.23 2.58
CA LEU A 90 -11.35 12.67 3.97
C LEU A 90 -12.77 12.50 4.49
N LYS A 91 -13.01 11.47 5.29
CA LYS A 91 -14.32 11.18 5.89
C LYS A 91 -14.51 11.97 7.18
N ARG A 92 -15.69 12.57 7.38
CA ARG A 92 -16.04 13.30 8.61
C ARG A 92 -17.16 12.59 9.37
N ASN A 93 -16.88 12.19 10.61
CA ASN A 93 -17.84 11.56 11.52
C ASN A 93 -17.89 12.29 12.87
N GLY A 94 -18.22 13.59 12.88
CA GLY A 94 -18.41 14.36 14.12
C GLY A 94 -17.12 14.72 14.90
N GLY A 95 -15.95 14.55 14.28
CA GLY A 95 -14.63 14.88 14.83
C GLY A 95 -13.64 15.26 13.73
N PRO A 96 -12.31 15.23 14.01
CA PRO A 96 -11.29 15.42 12.99
C PRO A 96 -11.49 14.45 11.81
N PRO A 97 -11.21 14.86 10.56
CA PRO A 97 -11.35 13.98 9.42
C PRO A 97 -10.48 12.72 9.54
N HIS A 98 -10.96 11.62 8.98
CA HIS A 98 -10.22 10.39 8.79
C HIS A 98 -9.86 10.22 7.32
N ALA A 99 -8.57 10.11 7.03
CA ALA A 99 -8.05 9.94 5.69
C ALA A 99 -8.10 8.47 5.28
N VAL A 100 -8.87 8.17 4.25
CA VAL A 100 -9.01 6.82 3.68
C VAL A 100 -7.84 6.59 2.72
N PRO A 101 -6.90 5.67 3.03
CA PRO A 101 -5.82 5.35 2.12
C PRO A 101 -6.35 4.54 0.93
N TYR A 102 -5.79 4.78 -0.26
CA TYR A 102 -6.02 3.92 -1.44
C TYR A 102 -4.77 3.18 -1.90
N ALA A 103 -3.60 3.61 -1.43
CA ALA A 103 -2.35 2.94 -1.72
C ALA A 103 -1.37 3.09 -0.55
N LEU A 104 -0.56 2.06 -0.36
CA LEU A 104 0.61 2.05 0.49
C LEU A 104 1.81 1.60 -0.36
N THR A 105 2.84 2.43 -0.42
CA THR A 105 4.03 2.20 -1.25
C THR A 105 5.30 2.37 -0.44
N LEU A 106 6.36 1.67 -0.84
CA LEU A 106 7.71 1.89 -0.35
C LEU A 106 8.48 2.76 -1.32
N LEU A 107 9.19 3.75 -0.79
CA LEU A 107 10.05 4.64 -1.57
C LEU A 107 11.42 4.80 -0.89
N PRO A 108 12.53 4.58 -1.61
CA PRO A 108 13.85 4.82 -1.05
C PRO A 108 14.14 6.32 -0.94
N ALA A 109 14.86 6.72 0.11
CA ALA A 109 15.46 8.05 0.16
C ALA A 109 16.35 8.26 -1.07
N SER A 110 16.30 9.48 -1.62
CA SER A 110 17.00 9.78 -2.86
C SER A 110 17.61 11.17 -2.85
N LYS A 111 18.68 11.30 -3.63
CA LYS A 111 19.39 12.56 -3.84
C LYS A 111 19.82 12.64 -5.29
N ARG A 112 19.43 13.71 -5.98
CA ARG A 112 19.73 13.93 -7.41
C ARG A 112 19.32 12.73 -8.30
N GLY A 113 18.12 12.19 -8.05
CA GLY A 113 17.54 11.10 -8.83
C GLY A 113 18.18 9.72 -8.62
N LYS A 114 19.03 9.55 -7.60
CA LYS A 114 19.64 8.27 -7.24
C LYS A 114 19.28 7.90 -5.81
N VAL A 115 19.20 6.60 -5.53
CA VAL A 115 19.04 6.11 -4.16
C VAL A 115 20.23 6.59 -3.33
N ASP A 116 19.95 7.21 -2.18
CA ASP A 116 20.96 7.82 -1.32
C ASP A 116 21.30 6.87 -0.15
N PRO A 117 22.50 6.27 -0.12
CA PRO A 117 22.91 5.45 1.00
C PRO A 117 23.29 6.31 2.22
N CYS A 118 23.13 5.74 3.41
CA CYS A 118 23.52 6.36 4.68
C CYS A 118 24.30 5.39 5.57
N SER A 119 25.09 5.93 6.50
CA SER A 119 25.83 5.14 7.49
C SER A 119 24.99 4.88 8.74
N ILE A 120 25.46 3.95 9.59
CA ILE A 120 24.85 3.73 10.91
C ILE A 120 24.90 4.98 11.80
N ASP A 121 25.96 5.80 11.69
CA ASP A 121 26.07 7.05 12.45
C ASP A 121 24.98 8.06 12.07
N TYR A 122 24.59 8.11 10.80
CA TYR A 122 23.45 8.93 10.38
C TYR A 122 22.16 8.44 11.03
N ILE A 123 21.92 7.12 11.00
CA ILE A 123 20.72 6.49 11.58
C ILE A 123 20.63 6.80 13.08
N ALA A 124 21.72 6.61 13.83
CA ALA A 124 21.76 6.84 15.28
C ALA A 124 21.47 8.31 15.68
N ASN A 125 21.78 9.26 14.78
CA ASN A 125 21.54 10.68 15.00
C ASN A 125 20.14 11.14 14.57
N VAL A 126 19.52 10.48 13.59
CA VAL A 126 18.21 10.87 13.05
C VAL A 126 17.06 10.25 13.83
N ILE A 127 17.17 8.98 14.24
CA ILE A 127 16.11 8.29 14.98
C ILE A 127 15.92 8.94 16.36
N GLY A 128 14.69 9.32 16.67
CA GLY A 128 14.33 10.09 17.87
C GLY A 128 14.71 11.58 17.80
N GLY A 129 15.16 12.07 16.64
CA GLY A 129 15.42 13.48 16.36
C GLY A 129 14.21 14.21 15.77
N ARG A 130 14.37 15.51 15.49
CA ARG A 130 13.30 16.37 14.95
C ARG A 130 12.75 15.89 13.58
N ALA A 131 13.58 15.26 12.77
CA ALA A 131 13.17 14.70 11.49
C ALA A 131 12.27 13.46 11.62
N ASP A 132 12.28 12.82 12.79
CA ASP A 132 11.44 11.67 13.14
C ASP A 132 10.10 12.13 13.73
N SER A 133 10.06 13.34 14.32
CA SER A 133 8.85 13.93 14.92
C SER A 133 7.98 14.74 13.95
N ASP A 134 8.51 15.12 12.78
CA ASP A 134 7.76 15.90 11.79
C ASP A 134 7.01 14.98 10.82
N ASP A 135 5.68 15.12 10.77
CA ASP A 135 4.83 14.49 9.76
C ASP A 135 5.33 14.90 8.37
N SER A 136 6.02 14.00 7.68
CA SER A 136 6.60 14.29 6.38
C SER A 136 5.67 13.78 5.29
N CYS A 137 5.68 14.44 4.14
CA CYS A 137 4.91 14.01 3.00
C CYS A 137 5.57 14.38 1.67
N TYR A 138 5.05 13.76 0.63
CA TYR A 138 5.29 14.04 -0.76
C TYR A 138 4.07 14.77 -1.33
N THR A 139 4.31 15.80 -2.14
CA THR A 139 3.28 16.46 -2.97
C THR A 139 3.42 16.02 -4.42
N GLY A 140 2.33 16.04 -5.19
CA GLY A 140 2.36 15.56 -6.58
C GLY A 140 2.67 14.06 -6.67
N PHE A 141 2.48 13.32 -5.58
CA PHE A 141 2.85 11.91 -5.46
C PHE A 141 1.92 11.04 -6.31
N ASP A 142 2.53 10.14 -7.08
CA ASP A 142 1.82 9.19 -7.92
C ASP A 142 2.27 7.77 -7.53
N PRO A 143 1.46 7.00 -6.78
CA PRO A 143 1.86 5.67 -6.34
C PRO A 143 1.95 4.65 -7.47
N PHE A 144 1.40 4.94 -8.66
CA PHE A 144 1.36 4.02 -9.79
C PHE A 144 2.66 4.02 -10.60
N CYS A 145 3.39 5.14 -10.61
CA CYS A 145 4.70 5.26 -11.26
C CYS A 145 5.85 5.62 -10.30
N GLY A 146 5.55 6.11 -9.10
CA GLY A 146 6.53 6.59 -8.13
C GLY A 146 7.05 8.01 -8.36
N ASP A 147 6.41 8.78 -9.24
CA ASP A 147 6.72 10.18 -9.44
C ASP A 147 6.25 11.02 -8.25
N TRP A 148 6.97 12.11 -7.97
CA TRP A 148 6.62 13.07 -6.94
C TRP A 148 7.22 14.44 -7.24
N GLY A 149 6.60 15.49 -6.67
CA GLY A 149 7.01 16.88 -6.83
C GLY A 149 7.97 17.33 -5.74
N MET A 150 7.43 17.61 -4.55
CA MET A 150 8.23 18.06 -3.40
C MET A 150 8.14 17.08 -2.24
N TYR A 151 9.19 17.04 -1.42
CA TYR A 151 9.23 16.34 -0.14
C TYR A 151 9.46 17.37 0.97
N GLY A 152 8.71 17.27 2.06
CA GLY A 152 8.81 18.21 3.18
C GLY A 152 7.82 17.89 4.31
N SER A 153 7.70 18.81 5.26
CA SER A 153 6.73 18.68 6.35
C SER A 153 5.31 18.93 5.82
N LEU A 154 4.37 18.08 6.23
CA LEU A 154 2.94 18.25 5.98
C LEU A 154 2.47 19.62 6.47
N SER A 155 2.89 20.03 7.67
CA SER A 155 2.53 21.32 8.26
C SER A 155 2.93 22.52 7.38
N LEU A 156 4.08 22.42 6.70
CA LEU A 156 4.54 23.47 5.78
C LEU A 156 3.61 23.57 4.58
N PHE A 157 3.32 22.45 3.92
CA PHE A 157 2.50 22.45 2.70
C PHE A 157 1.04 22.85 2.96
N THR A 158 0.49 22.48 4.12
CA THR A 158 -0.86 22.90 4.52
C THR A 158 -0.92 24.40 4.82
N GLN A 159 0.09 24.97 5.49
CA GLN A 159 0.16 26.41 5.77
C GLN A 159 0.39 27.27 4.52
N THR A 160 1.22 26.80 3.59
CA THR A 160 1.48 27.55 2.34
C THR A 160 0.35 27.45 1.32
N GLY A 161 -0.66 26.61 1.55
CA GLY A 161 -1.78 26.41 0.63
C GLY A 161 -1.35 25.78 -0.69
N TYR A 162 -0.56 24.70 -0.64
CA TYR A 162 -0.11 23.99 -1.84
C TYR A 162 -1.30 23.67 -2.77
N ASN A 163 -1.18 24.08 -4.04
CA ASN A 163 -2.20 23.88 -5.06
C ASN A 163 -2.00 22.51 -5.72
N GLY A 164 -2.75 21.50 -5.28
CA GLY A 164 -2.73 20.15 -5.82
C GLY A 164 -3.95 19.35 -5.38
N HIS A 165 -4.03 18.11 -5.84
CA HIS A 165 -5.15 17.23 -5.52
C HIS A 165 -4.91 16.43 -4.24
N LEU A 166 -5.99 16.09 -3.52
CA LEU A 166 -5.90 15.26 -2.32
C LEU A 166 -5.20 13.92 -2.59
N ASP A 167 -5.44 13.32 -3.75
CA ASP A 167 -4.84 12.05 -4.17
C ASP A 167 -3.38 12.13 -4.61
N GLU A 168 -2.79 13.34 -4.60
CA GLU A 168 -1.36 13.55 -4.82
C GLU A 168 -0.60 13.74 -3.51
N LEU A 169 -1.29 13.66 -2.37
CA LEU A 169 -0.66 13.70 -1.05
C LEU A 169 -0.19 12.29 -0.66
N GLY A 170 1.12 12.09 -0.64
CA GLY A 170 1.77 10.88 -0.13
C GLY A 170 2.31 11.12 1.28
N ILE A 171 1.63 10.64 2.32
CA ILE A 171 2.03 10.83 3.71
C ILE A 171 3.04 9.76 4.12
N VAL A 172 4.19 10.16 4.68
CA VAL A 172 5.14 9.20 5.25
C VAL A 172 4.60 8.73 6.60
N VAL A 173 4.19 7.47 6.63
CA VAL A 173 3.55 6.85 7.81
C VAL A 173 4.49 5.92 8.57
N GLY A 174 5.70 5.71 8.07
CA GLY A 174 6.73 4.91 8.72
C GLY A 174 8.04 4.98 7.96
N ARG A 175 9.13 4.68 8.67
CA ARG A 175 10.49 4.61 8.10
C ARG A 175 11.26 3.46 8.70
N TYR A 176 12.12 2.87 7.88
CA TYR A 176 13.07 1.86 8.32
C TYR A 176 14.32 1.89 7.42
N TYR A 177 15.36 1.19 7.85
CA TYR A 177 16.67 1.23 7.21
C TYR A 177 17.11 -0.16 6.82
N ILE A 178 17.38 -0.37 5.54
CA ILE A 178 17.82 -1.66 5.00
C ILE A 178 19.33 -1.64 4.79
N PRO A 179 20.12 -2.55 5.37
CA PRO A 179 21.53 -2.69 5.03
C PRO A 179 21.65 -3.18 3.58
N LEU A 180 22.58 -2.60 2.82
CA LEU A 180 22.81 -2.98 1.42
C LEU A 180 23.23 -4.44 1.27
N GLN A 181 23.77 -5.04 2.33
CA GLN A 181 24.15 -6.44 2.43
C GLN A 181 23.86 -6.94 3.84
N TYR A 182 23.27 -8.12 3.95
CA TYR A 182 23.05 -8.84 5.20
C TYR A 182 23.00 -10.34 4.93
N ASP A 183 23.22 -11.15 5.97
CA ASP A 183 23.04 -12.59 5.88
C ASP A 183 21.56 -12.94 6.01
N ALA A 184 20.94 -13.38 4.91
CA ALA A 184 19.55 -13.78 4.90
C ALA A 184 19.27 -15.01 5.78
N ALA A 185 20.27 -15.84 6.07
CA ALA A 185 20.12 -17.01 6.94
C ALA A 185 20.11 -16.64 8.43
N ASP A 186 20.65 -15.47 8.81
CA ASP A 186 20.67 -14.96 10.19
C ASP A 186 19.46 -14.06 10.51
N VAL A 187 18.53 -13.89 9.56
CA VAL A 187 17.32 -13.08 9.75
C VAL A 187 16.38 -13.74 10.76
N VAL A 188 15.89 -12.95 11.72
CA VAL A 188 14.92 -13.36 12.73
C VAL A 188 13.59 -12.68 12.41
N GLU A 189 12.64 -13.45 11.86
CA GLU A 189 11.32 -12.94 11.52
C GLU A 189 10.33 -13.05 12.68
N THR A 190 9.39 -12.10 12.73
CA THR A 190 8.22 -12.20 13.62
C THR A 190 7.19 -13.13 12.98
N PRO A 191 6.81 -14.24 13.62
CA PRO A 191 5.79 -15.13 13.07
C PRO A 191 4.42 -14.43 13.08
N LEU A 192 3.62 -14.65 12.03
CA LEU A 192 2.21 -14.24 11.98
C LEU A 192 1.27 -15.26 12.65
N GLY A 193 1.83 -16.35 13.18
CA GLY A 193 1.10 -17.38 13.90
C GLY A 193 0.27 -18.24 12.96
N PHE A 194 0.84 -18.67 11.83
CA PHE A 194 0.20 -19.62 10.94
C PHE A 194 0.33 -21.04 11.51
N ASP A 195 -0.75 -21.83 11.40
CA ASP A 195 -0.76 -23.21 11.90
C ASP A 195 0.18 -24.15 11.10
N ASN A 196 0.57 -23.74 9.89
CA ASN A 196 1.44 -24.50 9.01
C ASN A 196 2.82 -23.82 8.88
N PRO A 197 3.89 -24.42 9.43
CA PRO A 197 5.25 -23.86 9.35
C PRO A 197 5.76 -23.60 7.93
N ARG A 198 5.31 -24.38 6.93
CA ARG A 198 5.69 -24.13 5.52
C ARG A 198 5.06 -22.85 4.96
N LEU A 199 3.86 -22.50 5.42
CA LEU A 199 3.19 -21.26 5.01
C LEU A 199 3.82 -20.06 5.73
N GLU A 200 4.27 -20.25 6.98
CA GLU A 200 5.05 -19.27 7.72
C GLU A 200 6.40 -18.99 7.01
N GLU A 201 7.12 -20.03 6.57
CA GLU A 201 8.36 -19.87 5.79
C GLU A 201 8.11 -19.16 4.45
N LYS A 202 7.03 -19.52 3.75
CA LYS A 202 6.62 -18.84 2.51
C LYS A 202 6.31 -17.37 2.74
N TYR A 203 5.65 -17.05 3.86
CA TYR A 203 5.38 -15.70 4.30
C TYR A 203 6.68 -14.93 4.57
N ALA A 204 7.57 -15.45 5.41
CA ALA A 204 8.87 -14.86 5.72
C ALA A 204 9.68 -14.56 4.44
N LYS A 205 9.74 -15.51 3.51
CA LYS A 205 10.43 -15.33 2.23
C LYS A 205 9.80 -14.24 1.36
N HIS A 206 8.47 -14.17 1.29
CA HIS A 206 7.79 -13.14 0.53
C HIS A 206 7.97 -11.76 1.19
N ARG A 207 7.82 -11.68 2.51
CA ARG A 207 8.07 -10.47 3.31
C ARG A 207 9.49 -9.96 3.09
N GLY A 208 10.50 -10.81 3.19
CA GLY A 208 11.89 -10.41 2.98
C GLY A 208 12.16 -9.89 1.56
N ARG A 209 11.54 -10.50 0.54
CA ARG A 209 11.62 -9.98 -0.83
C ARG A 209 10.94 -8.61 -0.96
N LEU A 210 9.77 -8.45 -0.36
CA LEU A 210 8.96 -7.24 -0.49
C LEU A 210 9.55 -6.06 0.29
N LEU A 211 9.95 -6.28 1.55
CA LEU A 211 10.34 -5.23 2.48
C LEU A 211 11.86 -5.04 2.57
N TYR A 212 12.67 -6.10 2.43
CA TYR A 212 14.10 -6.04 2.75
C TYR A 212 15.01 -6.07 1.53
N THR A 213 14.46 -6.17 0.32
CA THR A 213 15.26 -6.05 -0.90
C THR A 213 15.62 -4.58 -1.14
N PRO A 214 16.92 -4.21 -1.16
CA PRO A 214 17.34 -2.84 -1.45
C PRO A 214 16.89 -2.39 -2.84
N PHE A 215 16.58 -1.10 -2.96
CA PHE A 215 16.24 -0.47 -4.22
C PHE A 215 17.50 -0.25 -5.05
N LYS A 216 17.40 -0.55 -6.36
CA LYS A 216 18.47 -0.27 -7.33
C LYS A 216 18.29 1.09 -8.02
N LYS A 217 17.07 1.61 -8.02
CA LYS A 217 16.65 2.87 -8.63
C LYS A 217 15.62 3.55 -7.72
N VAL A 218 15.40 4.83 -7.95
CA VAL A 218 14.33 5.58 -7.27
C VAL A 218 13.03 5.24 -7.97
N GLU A 219 12.30 4.26 -7.42
CA GLU A 219 11.01 3.79 -7.93
C GLU A 219 10.11 3.44 -6.75
N ALA A 220 8.80 3.55 -6.92
CA ALA A 220 7.85 3.09 -5.93
C ALA A 220 7.72 1.56 -6.01
N ARG A 221 7.66 0.91 -4.84
CA ARG A 221 7.29 -0.50 -4.73
C ARG A 221 5.93 -0.60 -4.03
N PRO A 222 4.86 -1.02 -4.73
CA PRO A 222 3.54 -1.17 -4.12
C PRO A 222 3.54 -2.23 -3.01
N LEU A 223 2.89 -1.95 -1.89
CA LEU A 223 2.60 -2.91 -0.83
C LEU A 223 1.14 -3.37 -0.85
N TRP A 224 0.24 -2.42 -1.11
CA TRP A 224 -1.20 -2.62 -1.13
C TRP A 224 -1.88 -1.42 -1.75
N GLY A 225 -3.07 -1.62 -2.31
CA GLY A 225 -3.93 -0.55 -2.79
C GLY A 225 -4.46 -0.82 -4.18
N LEU A 226 -4.92 0.24 -4.82
CA LEU A 226 -5.37 0.23 -6.21
C LEU A 226 -4.18 0.13 -7.15
N ASP A 227 -4.40 -0.45 -8.33
CA ASP A 227 -3.35 -0.69 -9.32
C ASP A 227 -3.39 0.33 -10.48
N SER A 228 -4.42 1.16 -10.57
CA SER A 228 -4.54 2.16 -11.63
C SER A 228 -5.29 3.45 -11.26
N PRO A 229 -5.06 4.55 -12.01
CA PRO A 229 -5.83 5.79 -11.87
C PRO A 229 -7.34 5.63 -12.08
N ILE A 230 -7.78 4.74 -13.00
CA ILE A 230 -9.21 4.56 -13.25
C ILE A 230 -9.91 3.89 -12.07
N GLU A 231 -9.24 2.96 -11.39
CA GLU A 231 -9.72 2.40 -10.13
C GLU A 231 -9.82 3.51 -9.09
N LEU A 232 -8.78 4.33 -8.92
CA LEU A 232 -8.78 5.46 -7.98
C LEU A 232 -9.98 6.38 -8.17
N PHE A 233 -10.27 6.78 -9.41
CA PHE A 233 -11.37 7.69 -9.68
C PHE A 233 -12.73 7.09 -9.31
N LEU A 234 -12.96 5.81 -9.63
CA LEU A 234 -14.19 5.12 -9.25
C LEU A 234 -14.27 4.94 -7.74
N PHE A 235 -13.17 4.57 -7.09
CA PHE A 235 -13.09 4.41 -5.64
C PHE A 235 -13.43 5.69 -4.89
N GLN A 236 -12.89 6.83 -5.33
CA GLN A 236 -13.18 8.14 -4.73
C GLN A 236 -14.66 8.51 -4.84
N GLU A 237 -15.28 8.26 -5.99
CA GLU A 237 -16.71 8.52 -6.16
C GLU A 237 -17.57 7.59 -5.31
N LEU A 238 -17.21 6.31 -5.19
CA LEU A 238 -17.90 5.36 -4.30
C LEU A 238 -17.80 5.79 -2.83
N LEU A 239 -16.60 6.16 -2.37
CA LEU A 239 -16.39 6.67 -1.01
C LEU A 239 -17.24 7.91 -0.72
N ARG A 240 -17.32 8.83 -1.68
CA ARG A 240 -18.14 10.05 -1.58
C ARG A 240 -19.64 9.72 -1.46
N ARG A 241 -20.10 8.64 -2.08
CA ARG A 241 -21.48 8.13 -1.98
C ARG A 241 -21.72 7.32 -0.69
N GLY A 242 -20.71 7.16 0.15
CA GLY A 242 -20.81 6.41 1.41
C GLY A 242 -20.55 4.92 1.27
N HIS A 243 -19.99 4.48 0.13
CA HIS A 243 -19.62 3.10 -0.13
C HIS A 243 -18.15 2.86 0.17
N GLU A 244 -17.85 1.82 0.94
CA GLU A 244 -16.49 1.45 1.34
C GLU A 244 -16.17 0.04 0.84
N PRO A 245 -15.93 -0.15 -0.47
CA PRO A 245 -15.54 -1.45 -0.95
C PRO A 245 -14.11 -1.81 -0.53
N GLU A 246 -13.85 -3.11 -0.40
CA GLU A 246 -12.51 -3.64 -0.18
C GLU A 246 -11.74 -3.69 -1.50
N PRO A 247 -10.56 -3.06 -1.61
CA PRO A 247 -9.77 -3.08 -2.84
C PRO A 247 -8.98 -4.40 -2.98
N GLN A 248 -8.76 -4.82 -4.23
CA GLN A 248 -7.84 -5.91 -4.61
C GLN A 248 -8.08 -7.23 -3.85
N VAL A 249 -9.33 -7.70 -3.83
CA VAL A 249 -9.73 -8.94 -3.16
C VAL A 249 -9.51 -10.16 -4.06
N LEU A 250 -8.81 -11.17 -3.53
CA LEU A 250 -8.52 -12.42 -4.24
C LEU A 250 -9.69 -13.39 -4.12
N PHE A 251 -10.07 -14.03 -5.22
CA PHE A 251 -11.05 -15.12 -5.27
C PHE A 251 -10.38 -16.43 -5.64
N THR A 252 -10.80 -17.53 -5.02
CA THR A 252 -10.19 -18.85 -5.17
C THR A 252 -11.19 -19.89 -5.69
N THR A 253 -10.68 -21.00 -6.25
CA THR A 253 -11.51 -22.03 -6.90
C THR A 253 -12.45 -22.78 -5.95
N ASP A 254 -12.19 -22.73 -4.64
CA ASP A 254 -13.06 -23.27 -3.59
C ASP A 254 -14.19 -22.31 -3.19
N GLY A 255 -14.30 -21.16 -3.86
CA GLY A 255 -15.35 -20.17 -3.63
C GLY A 255 -15.09 -19.24 -2.45
N LYS A 256 -13.87 -19.23 -1.89
CA LYS A 256 -13.49 -18.26 -0.87
C LYS A 256 -12.97 -16.96 -1.48
N CYS A 257 -12.91 -15.93 -0.64
CA CYS A 257 -12.27 -14.65 -0.96
C CYS A 257 -11.34 -14.20 0.16
N HIS A 258 -10.26 -13.50 -0.19
CA HIS A 258 -9.22 -13.09 0.74
C HIS A 258 -8.76 -11.66 0.44
N ALA A 259 -8.73 -10.80 1.46
CA ALA A 259 -8.32 -9.40 1.34
C ALA A 259 -6.81 -9.20 1.09
N SER A 260 -5.99 -10.26 1.20
CA SER A 260 -4.59 -10.26 0.80
C SER A 260 -4.03 -11.67 0.64
N LEU A 261 -2.86 -11.78 0.02
CA LEU A 261 -2.10 -13.04 -0.05
C LEU A 261 -1.81 -13.66 1.33
N TYR A 262 -1.67 -12.83 2.36
CA TYR A 262 -1.43 -13.32 3.72
C TYR A 262 -2.67 -13.99 4.30
N HIS A 263 -3.87 -13.47 4.00
CA HIS A 263 -5.13 -14.11 4.40
C HIS A 263 -5.33 -15.44 3.67
N LEU A 264 -4.90 -15.53 2.42
CA LEU A 264 -4.89 -16.78 1.66
C LEU A 264 -3.97 -17.82 2.31
N TRP A 265 -2.76 -17.45 2.73
CA TRP A 265 -1.82 -18.38 3.38
C TRP A 265 -2.20 -18.76 4.81
N LYS A 266 -3.01 -17.96 5.50
CA LYS A 266 -3.51 -18.30 6.84
C LYS A 266 -4.67 -19.31 6.80
N ASP A 267 -5.36 -19.45 5.67
CA ASP A 267 -6.47 -20.40 5.55
C ASP A 267 -5.96 -21.86 5.63
N ILE A 268 -6.42 -22.60 6.65
CA ILE A 268 -6.00 -23.96 6.94
C ILE A 268 -6.41 -24.93 5.81
N GLU A 269 -7.50 -24.65 5.10
CA GLU A 269 -7.97 -25.47 3.98
C GLU A 269 -7.12 -25.24 2.71
N PHE A 270 -6.23 -24.23 2.71
CA PHE A 270 -5.23 -24.01 1.67
C PHE A 270 -4.20 -25.16 1.55
N ARG A 271 -4.30 -26.20 2.39
CA ARG A 271 -3.57 -27.48 2.25
C ARG A 271 -3.70 -28.09 0.84
N HIS A 272 -4.76 -27.76 0.12
CA HIS A 272 -4.99 -28.17 -1.28
C HIS A 272 -4.95 -26.99 -2.26
N MET A 273 -3.96 -26.08 -2.17
CA MET A 273 -3.71 -24.93 -3.08
C MET A 273 -4.87 -24.60 -4.04
N PRO A 274 -6.00 -24.07 -3.55
CA PRO A 274 -7.03 -23.59 -4.45
C PRO A 274 -6.39 -22.51 -5.33
N GLN A 275 -6.59 -22.64 -6.65
CA GLN A 275 -6.00 -21.71 -7.60
C GLN A 275 -6.73 -20.38 -7.49
N THR A 276 -5.99 -19.27 -7.58
CA THR A 276 -6.62 -17.95 -7.72
C THR A 276 -7.43 -17.93 -9.01
N VAL A 277 -8.73 -17.67 -8.89
CA VAL A 277 -9.63 -17.46 -10.03
C VAL A 277 -9.35 -16.08 -10.62
N THR A 278 -9.38 -15.05 -9.78
CA THR A 278 -9.16 -13.65 -10.15
C THR A 278 -8.86 -12.80 -8.92
N VAL A 279 -8.46 -11.56 -9.14
CA VAL A 279 -8.48 -10.47 -8.15
C VAL A 279 -9.47 -9.44 -8.66
N SER A 280 -10.42 -9.02 -7.83
CA SER A 280 -11.34 -7.92 -8.18
C SER A 280 -10.76 -6.59 -7.74
N ASP A 281 -10.98 -5.54 -8.52
CA ASP A 281 -10.53 -4.21 -8.14
C ASP A 281 -11.26 -3.70 -6.90
N PHE A 282 -12.56 -4.00 -6.80
CA PHE A 282 -13.37 -3.73 -5.61
C PHE A 282 -14.25 -4.91 -5.24
N TYR A 283 -14.47 -5.10 -3.95
CA TYR A 283 -15.39 -6.11 -3.44
C TYR A 283 -16.31 -5.52 -2.36
N PHE A 284 -17.59 -5.88 -2.44
CA PHE A 284 -18.61 -5.54 -1.46
C PHE A 284 -19.05 -6.80 -0.70
N PRO A 285 -18.51 -7.05 0.52
CA PRO A 285 -18.74 -8.30 1.23
C PRO A 285 -20.21 -8.59 1.52
N LYS A 286 -20.99 -7.57 1.90
CA LYS A 286 -22.41 -7.72 2.25
C LYS A 286 -23.25 -8.13 1.03
N GLN A 287 -22.94 -7.57 -0.13
CA GLN A 287 -23.65 -7.79 -1.39
C GLN A 287 -23.09 -8.97 -2.20
N LYS A 288 -21.95 -9.53 -1.78
CA LYS A 288 -21.14 -10.50 -2.52
C LYS A 288 -20.89 -10.03 -3.97
N LEU A 289 -20.60 -8.76 -4.16
CA LEU A 289 -20.40 -8.13 -5.46
C LEU A 289 -18.92 -7.85 -5.70
N ALA A 290 -18.35 -8.45 -6.74
CA ALA A 290 -17.04 -8.11 -7.27
C ALA A 290 -17.18 -7.09 -8.39
N VAL A 291 -16.33 -6.05 -8.40
CA VAL A 291 -16.29 -5.02 -9.44
C VAL A 291 -14.93 -5.08 -10.14
N PHE A 292 -14.95 -5.00 -11.47
CA PHE A 292 -13.76 -4.94 -12.31
C PHE A 292 -13.75 -3.66 -13.16
N CYS A 293 -12.61 -2.99 -13.24
CA CYS A 293 -12.34 -1.76 -13.96
C CYS A 293 -11.54 -2.09 -15.23
N ASP A 294 -12.23 -2.33 -16.34
CA ASP A 294 -11.57 -2.79 -17.57
C ASP A 294 -10.91 -1.61 -18.31
N SER A 295 -9.57 -1.58 -18.36
CA SER A 295 -8.84 -0.64 -19.21
C SER A 295 -9.13 -0.95 -20.69
N ASN A 296 -9.71 -0.01 -21.43
CA ASN A 296 -10.29 -0.24 -22.76
C ASN A 296 -9.31 -0.70 -23.86
N ALA A 297 -8.01 -0.82 -23.58
CA ALA A 297 -6.99 -1.10 -24.59
C ALA A 297 -6.89 -2.58 -25.00
N PHE A 298 -7.29 -3.54 -24.17
CA PHE A 298 -6.96 -4.97 -24.41
C PHE A 298 -8.12 -5.98 -24.29
N HIS A 299 -9.32 -5.58 -23.84
CA HIS A 299 -10.44 -6.51 -23.56
C HIS A 299 -11.41 -6.77 -24.72
N ARG A 300 -11.14 -6.27 -25.93
CA ARG A 300 -12.03 -6.51 -27.09
C ARG A 300 -11.71 -7.75 -27.91
N SER A 301 -10.62 -8.44 -27.61
CA SER A 301 -10.33 -9.69 -28.29
C SER A 301 -11.32 -10.77 -27.83
N PRO A 302 -11.79 -11.66 -28.72
CA PRO A 302 -12.66 -12.79 -28.34
C PRO A 302 -12.05 -13.64 -27.21
N LYS A 303 -10.72 -13.75 -27.17
CA LYS A 303 -9.99 -14.47 -26.11
C LYS A 303 -10.10 -13.79 -24.75
N ALA A 304 -10.00 -12.46 -24.69
CA ALA A 304 -10.17 -11.72 -23.45
C ALA A 304 -11.61 -11.82 -22.94
N GLN A 305 -12.59 -11.66 -23.83
CA GLN A 305 -14.01 -11.80 -23.50
C GLN A 305 -14.34 -13.21 -22.97
N ALA A 306 -13.81 -14.26 -23.61
CA ALA A 306 -13.99 -15.63 -23.13
C ALA A 306 -13.35 -15.87 -21.75
N LYS A 307 -12.17 -15.27 -21.49
CA LYS A 307 -11.53 -15.33 -20.17
C LYS A 307 -12.38 -14.61 -19.11
N ASP A 308 -12.85 -13.41 -19.42
CA ASP A 308 -13.66 -12.60 -18.51
C ASP A 308 -14.99 -13.28 -18.19
N GLN A 309 -15.66 -13.86 -19.19
CA GLN A 309 -16.86 -14.67 -19.01
C GLN A 309 -16.59 -15.91 -18.15
N ALA A 310 -15.48 -16.61 -18.37
CA ALA A 310 -15.14 -17.78 -17.55
C ALA A 310 -14.86 -17.41 -16.08
N ILE A 311 -14.35 -16.21 -15.81
CA ILE A 311 -14.21 -15.68 -14.45
C ILE A 311 -15.61 -15.42 -13.86
N ASP A 312 -16.48 -14.73 -14.60
CA ASP A 312 -17.84 -14.40 -14.15
C ASP A 312 -18.66 -15.66 -13.84
N GLU A 313 -18.55 -16.70 -14.67
CA GLU A 313 -19.20 -17.99 -14.45
C GLU A 313 -18.68 -18.70 -13.19
N LYS A 314 -17.37 -18.67 -12.93
CA LYS A 314 -16.77 -19.23 -11.71
C LYS A 314 -17.21 -18.47 -10.46
N LEU A 315 -17.25 -17.14 -10.52
CA LEU A 315 -17.72 -16.29 -9.41
C LEU A 315 -19.19 -16.57 -9.12
N LYS A 316 -20.02 -16.65 -10.16
CA LYS A 316 -21.45 -16.98 -10.04
C LYS A 316 -21.67 -18.37 -9.44
N ALA A 317 -20.90 -19.37 -9.87
CA ALA A 317 -20.96 -20.72 -9.31
C ALA A 317 -20.60 -20.76 -7.82
N ALA A 318 -19.70 -19.87 -7.37
CA ALA A 318 -19.33 -19.68 -5.97
C ALA A 318 -20.29 -18.75 -5.20
N GLY A 319 -21.37 -18.26 -5.82
CA GLY A 319 -22.39 -17.43 -5.19
C GLY A 319 -22.06 -15.93 -5.11
N TYR A 320 -21.13 -15.45 -5.95
CA TYR A 320 -20.82 -14.03 -6.10
C TYR A 320 -21.47 -13.44 -7.35
N ARG A 321 -21.78 -12.15 -7.29
CA ARG A 321 -22.13 -11.34 -8.46
C ARG A 321 -20.88 -10.62 -8.94
N SER A 322 -20.80 -10.34 -10.24
CA SER A 322 -19.77 -9.49 -10.81
C SER A 322 -20.35 -8.39 -11.68
N VAL A 323 -19.72 -7.22 -11.66
CA VAL A 323 -20.01 -6.10 -12.56
C VAL A 323 -18.69 -5.57 -13.14
N ARG A 324 -18.72 -5.24 -14.43
CA ARG A 324 -17.54 -4.76 -15.17
C ARG A 324 -17.78 -3.34 -15.65
N ILE A 325 -16.90 -2.43 -15.26
CA ILE A 325 -16.98 -1.01 -15.56
C ILE A 325 -15.87 -0.66 -16.54
N GLN A 326 -16.24 -0.15 -17.71
CA GLN A 326 -15.25 0.25 -18.71
C GLN A 326 -14.50 1.50 -18.26
N GLY A 327 -13.16 1.49 -18.28
CA GLY A 327 -12.33 2.62 -17.86
C GLY A 327 -12.58 3.92 -18.64
N ARG A 328 -13.03 3.83 -19.90
CA ARG A 328 -13.41 5.01 -20.70
C ARG A 328 -14.70 5.64 -20.17
N SER A 329 -15.62 4.84 -19.65
CA SER A 329 -16.83 5.32 -18.98
C SER A 329 -16.48 6.01 -17.67
N ILE A 330 -15.51 5.47 -16.90
CA ILE A 330 -15.01 6.13 -15.68
C ILE A 330 -14.44 7.52 -16.01
N VAL A 331 -13.56 7.62 -17.02
CA VAL A 331 -12.93 8.90 -17.39
C VAL A 331 -13.94 9.91 -17.96
N LYS A 332 -14.87 9.46 -18.81
CA LYS A 332 -15.83 10.36 -19.48
C LYS A 332 -17.04 10.72 -18.64
N ASN A 333 -17.55 9.78 -17.84
CA ASN A 333 -18.78 9.91 -17.08
C ASN A 333 -18.68 9.10 -15.77
N LEU A 334 -17.80 9.55 -14.88
CA LEU A 334 -17.57 8.94 -13.56
C LEU A 334 -18.87 8.71 -12.79
N LYS A 335 -19.80 9.67 -12.84
CA LYS A 335 -21.09 9.55 -12.14
C LYS A 335 -21.86 8.32 -12.62
N GLN A 336 -22.01 8.15 -13.94
CA GLN A 336 -22.70 7.00 -14.51
C GLN A 336 -21.97 5.68 -14.24
N ALA A 337 -20.64 5.70 -14.24
CA ALA A 337 -19.84 4.52 -13.89
C ALA A 337 -20.12 4.05 -12.46
N ALA A 338 -20.23 4.98 -11.51
CA ALA A 338 -20.61 4.68 -10.14
C ALA A 338 -22.10 4.32 -10.00
N ASP A 339 -23.01 4.94 -10.77
CA ASP A 339 -24.44 4.57 -10.79
C ASP A 339 -24.59 3.07 -11.15
N LEU A 340 -23.83 2.56 -12.12
CA LEU A 340 -23.84 1.13 -12.50
C LEU A 340 -23.40 0.18 -11.37
N VAL A 341 -22.48 0.63 -10.52
CA VAL A 341 -22.06 -0.16 -9.34
C VAL A 341 -23.18 -0.14 -8.31
N GLU A 342 -23.77 1.02 -8.03
CA GLU A 342 -24.87 1.15 -7.06
C GLU A 342 -26.12 0.36 -7.46
N ASP A 343 -26.49 0.37 -8.74
CA ASP A 343 -27.60 -0.43 -9.26
C ASP A 343 -27.36 -1.96 -9.08
N SER A 344 -26.10 -2.34 -8.86
CA SER A 344 -25.67 -3.72 -8.64
C SER A 344 -25.50 -4.07 -7.16
N LEU A 345 -25.59 -3.13 -6.22
CA LEU A 345 -25.52 -3.38 -4.78
C LEU A 345 -26.82 -4.00 -4.28
#